data_AF-A0A3E0QQL8-F1
#
_entry.id   AF-A0A3E0QQL8-F1
#
_cell.length_a   1.000
_cell.length_b   1.000
_cell.length_c   1.000
_cell.angle_alpha   90.00
_cell.angle_beta   90.00
_cell.angle_gamma   90.00
#
_symmetry.space_group_name_H-M   'P 1'
#
loop_
_entity.id
_entity.type
_entity.pdbx_description
1 polymer ?
#
loop_
_entity_poly.entity_id
_entity_poly.type
_entity_poly.pdbx_seq_one_letter_code
_entity_poly.pdbx_strand_id
1 'polypeptide(L)'
;MTHKLQSSVQLTVDAAATNATRLGSSFSISGNGVDTTDGTTANTISAGTITSGVYDPGTISATQDIPGSSFSFSQSYTAGDAVPSAAPTVGAVPNFSSVISTTAGTAGDLAGTITSAGAVTVTAGGAGTTATGQHVSEITVR
;
A
#
# COMPACT_ATOMS: atom_id res chain seq x y z
N MET A 1 34.60 21.85 46.01
CA MET A 1 33.84 21.88 44.74
C MET A 1 33.53 20.46 44.32
N THR A 2 32.28 20.18 43.95
CA THR A 2 31.88 18.90 43.35
C THR A 2 31.28 19.21 41.98
N HIS A 3 31.73 18.49 40.96
CA HIS A 3 31.24 18.64 39.59
C HIS A 3 30.58 17.34 39.13
N LYS A 4 29.41 17.46 38.52
CA LYS A 4 28.68 16.34 37.93
C LYS A 4 28.38 16.64 36.47
N LEU A 5 28.80 15.73 35.60
CA LEU A 5 28.44 15.71 34.19
C LEU A 5 27.48 14.56 33.93
N GLN A 6 26.33 14.86 33.33
CA GLN A 6 25.37 13.86 32.91
C GLN A 6 25.02 14.10 31.44
N SER A 7 25.19 13.06 30.62
CA SER A 7 24.88 13.07 29.19
C SER A 7 23.89 11.95 28.91
N SER A 8 22.80 12.26 28.20
CA SER A 8 21.79 11.28 27.80
C SER A 8 21.34 11.56 26.37
N VAL A 9 21.12 10.48 25.63
CA VAL A 9 20.64 10.49 24.25
C VAL A 9 19.49 9.51 24.17
N GLN A 10 18.30 9.98 23.77
CA GLN A 10 17.13 9.14 23.55
C GLN A 10 16.68 9.25 22.10
N LEU A 11 16.51 8.08 21.47
CA LEU A 11 16.12 7.92 20.07
C LEU A 11 14.82 7.11 20.03
N THR A 12 13.80 7.66 19.39
CA THR A 12 12.54 6.95 19.13
C THR A 12 12.23 7.02 17.63
N VAL A 13 11.91 5.88 17.06
CA VAL A 13 11.46 5.74 15.67
C VAL A 13 10.09 5.08 15.70
N ASP A 14 9.09 5.74 15.12
CA ASP A 14 7.75 5.17 15.01
C ASP A 14 7.69 4.07 13.93
N ALA A 15 6.79 3.11 14.10
CA ALA A 15 6.60 2.05 13.10
C ALA A 15 5.87 2.59 11.86
N ALA A 16 6.33 2.19 10.66
CA ALA A 16 5.60 2.45 9.42
C ALA A 16 4.31 1.61 9.37
N ALA A 17 3.23 2.19 8.86
CA ALA A 17 1.96 1.51 8.69
C ALA A 17 1.44 1.69 7.25
N THR A 18 0.76 0.67 6.74
CA THR A 18 0.07 0.73 5.46
C THR A 18 -1.28 0.05 5.62
N ASN A 19 -2.34 0.82 5.38
CA ASN A 19 -3.71 0.32 5.38
C ASN A 19 -4.29 0.52 3.99
N ALA A 20 -4.91 -0.52 3.45
CA ALA A 20 -5.54 -0.52 2.14
C ALA A 20 -6.98 -1.00 2.25
N THR A 21 -7.88 -0.39 1.48
CA THR A 21 -9.24 -0.87 1.27
C THR A 21 -9.35 -1.34 -0.17
N ARG A 22 -9.72 -2.62 -0.36
CA ARG A 22 -9.77 -3.25 -1.69
C ARG A 22 -11.19 -3.24 -2.25
N LEU A 23 -11.31 -2.93 -3.54
CA LEU A 23 -12.52 -3.16 -4.31
C LEU A 23 -12.51 -4.56 -4.94
N GLY A 24 -13.61 -5.30 -4.78
CA GLY A 24 -13.82 -6.58 -5.47
C GLY A 24 -14.25 -6.38 -6.93
N SER A 25 -13.93 -7.36 -7.79
CA SER A 25 -14.42 -7.35 -9.17
C SER A 25 -15.92 -7.71 -9.20
N SER A 26 -16.69 -7.08 -10.09
CA SER A 26 -18.06 -7.51 -10.40
C SER A 26 -18.25 -7.59 -11.90
N PHE A 27 -19.04 -8.59 -12.31
CA PHE A 27 -19.32 -8.84 -13.71
C PHE A 27 -20.77 -9.28 -13.88
N SER A 28 -21.48 -8.65 -14.83
CA SER A 28 -22.87 -8.93 -15.12
C SER A 28 -23.10 -8.94 -16.63
N ILE A 29 -23.85 -9.94 -17.09
CA ILE A 29 -24.30 -10.09 -18.46
C ILE A 29 -25.80 -10.33 -18.44
N SER A 30 -26.52 -9.61 -19.28
CA SER A 30 -27.91 -9.89 -19.58
C SER A 30 -28.18 -9.68 -21.07
N GLY A 31 -29.08 -10.47 -21.64
CA GLY A 31 -29.44 -10.35 -23.04
C GLY A 31 -30.56 -11.28 -23.46
N ASN A 32 -31.12 -11.00 -24.63
CA ASN A 32 -32.16 -11.80 -25.28
C ASN A 32 -31.99 -11.76 -26.80
N GLY A 33 -32.24 -12.91 -27.45
CA GLY A 33 -32.00 -13.08 -28.89
C GLY A 33 -30.51 -13.06 -29.27
N VAL A 34 -29.64 -13.39 -28.31
CA VAL A 34 -28.21 -13.55 -28.50
C VAL A 34 -27.71 -14.79 -27.80
N ASP A 35 -26.90 -15.56 -28.51
CA ASP A 35 -26.04 -16.59 -27.95
C ASP A 35 -24.77 -15.92 -27.44
N THR A 36 -24.38 -16.26 -26.22
CA THR A 36 -23.12 -15.81 -25.63
C THR A 36 -22.21 -17.00 -25.43
N THR A 37 -20.97 -16.89 -25.89
CA THR A 37 -19.96 -17.93 -25.76
C THR A 37 -18.60 -17.33 -25.44
N ASP A 38 -17.77 -18.07 -24.70
CA ASP A 38 -16.34 -17.75 -24.52
C ASP A 38 -15.51 -17.91 -25.83
N GLY A 39 -16.16 -18.32 -26.92
CA GLY A 39 -15.57 -18.47 -28.26
C GLY A 39 -14.78 -19.76 -28.46
N THR A 40 -14.61 -20.60 -27.44
CA THR A 40 -13.77 -21.82 -27.50
C THR A 40 -14.43 -23.06 -26.88
N THR A 41 -15.39 -22.89 -25.97
CA THR A 41 -16.07 -23.95 -25.22
C THR A 41 -17.57 -23.90 -25.51
N ALA A 42 -18.09 -24.98 -26.09
CA ALA A 42 -19.53 -25.09 -26.37
C ALA A 42 -20.34 -24.91 -25.07
N ASN A 43 -21.45 -24.18 -25.16
CA ASN A 43 -22.38 -23.92 -24.05
C ASN A 43 -21.78 -23.16 -22.84
N THR A 44 -20.57 -22.60 -22.96
CA THR A 44 -19.95 -21.81 -21.90
C THR A 44 -20.05 -20.32 -22.22
N ILE A 45 -20.72 -19.56 -21.34
CA ILE A 45 -20.97 -18.13 -21.53
C ILE A 45 -19.75 -17.27 -21.19
N SER A 46 -18.92 -17.70 -20.24
CA SER A 46 -17.66 -17.05 -19.86
C SER A 46 -16.75 -18.06 -19.16
N ALA A 47 -15.49 -18.12 -19.59
CA ALA A 47 -14.43 -18.83 -18.90
C ALA A 47 -13.51 -17.80 -18.25
N GLY A 48 -13.92 -17.31 -17.08
CA GLY A 48 -13.14 -16.32 -16.37
C GLY A 48 -12.14 -16.93 -15.40
N THR A 49 -10.98 -16.31 -15.27
CA THR A 49 -9.98 -16.68 -14.26
C THR A 49 -9.86 -15.58 -13.20
N ILE A 50 -9.63 -15.97 -11.96
CA ILE A 50 -9.31 -15.02 -10.90
C ILE A 50 -7.81 -15.10 -10.66
N THR A 51 -7.10 -14.05 -11.05
CA THR A 51 -5.66 -13.91 -10.79
C THR A 51 -5.45 -12.68 -9.93
N SER A 52 -4.74 -12.85 -8.81
CA SER A 52 -4.50 -11.77 -7.86
C SER A 52 -5.76 -11.02 -7.45
N GLY A 53 -6.89 -11.71 -7.29
CA GLY A 53 -8.16 -11.09 -6.87
C GLY A 53 -8.85 -10.19 -7.90
N VAL A 54 -8.34 -10.14 -9.14
CA VAL A 54 -9.02 -9.53 -10.30
C VAL A 54 -9.66 -10.65 -11.11
N TYR A 55 -10.94 -10.51 -11.42
CA TYR A 55 -11.64 -11.41 -12.32
C TYR A 55 -11.39 -10.96 -13.76
N ASP A 56 -10.81 -11.84 -14.58
CA ASP A 56 -10.73 -11.68 -16.02
C ASP A 56 -11.78 -12.61 -16.64
N PRO A 57 -12.91 -12.10 -17.17
CA PRO A 57 -13.95 -12.92 -17.78
C PRO A 57 -13.56 -13.62 -19.09
N GLY A 58 -12.37 -13.31 -19.63
CA GLY A 58 -11.94 -13.78 -20.95
C GLY A 58 -12.67 -13.07 -22.09
N THR A 59 -12.46 -13.54 -23.32
CA THR A 59 -13.20 -13.03 -24.49
C THR A 59 -14.61 -13.60 -24.47
N ILE A 60 -15.62 -12.73 -24.50
CA ILE A 60 -17.02 -13.16 -24.66
C ILE A 60 -17.52 -12.66 -26.01
N SER A 61 -17.94 -13.59 -26.85
CA SER A 61 -18.61 -13.31 -28.11
C SER A 61 -20.12 -13.35 -27.88
N ALA A 62 -20.81 -12.30 -28.32
CA ALA A 62 -22.27 -12.28 -28.41
C ALA A 62 -22.66 -12.32 -29.90
N THR A 63 -23.44 -13.33 -30.27
CA THR A 63 -23.90 -13.54 -31.65
C THR A 63 -25.42 -13.54 -31.66
N GLN A 64 -26.04 -12.85 -32.61
CA GLN A 64 -27.50 -12.92 -32.75
C GLN A 64 -27.93 -14.33 -33.14
N ASP A 65 -28.95 -14.86 -32.48
CA ASP A 65 -29.53 -16.18 -32.81
C ASP A 65 -30.02 -16.18 -34.28
N ILE A 66 -30.59 -15.05 -34.70
CA ILE A 66 -31.09 -14.83 -36.06
C ILE A 66 -30.52 -13.49 -36.56
N PRO A 67 -29.54 -13.49 -37.47
CA PRO A 67 -28.93 -12.28 -38.00
C PRO A 67 -29.96 -11.31 -38.57
N GLY A 68 -29.91 -10.05 -38.11
CA GLY A 68 -30.79 -8.99 -38.55
C GLY A 68 -32.12 -8.91 -37.80
N SER A 69 -32.38 -9.82 -36.85
CA SER A 69 -33.52 -9.71 -35.94
C SER A 69 -33.22 -8.74 -34.79
N SER A 70 -34.28 -8.27 -34.11
CA SER A 70 -34.12 -7.44 -32.92
C SER A 70 -33.46 -8.23 -31.79
N PHE A 71 -32.44 -7.65 -31.16
CA PHE A 71 -31.76 -8.22 -30.00
C PHE A 71 -31.50 -7.15 -28.94
N SER A 72 -31.24 -7.57 -27.70
CA SER A 72 -30.68 -6.71 -26.65
C SER A 72 -29.56 -7.44 -25.94
N PHE A 73 -28.46 -6.74 -25.71
CA PHE A 73 -27.30 -7.25 -25.01
C PHE A 73 -26.69 -6.13 -24.17
N SER A 74 -26.45 -6.43 -22.90
CA SER A 74 -25.77 -5.54 -21.97
C SER A 74 -24.73 -6.31 -21.18
N GLN A 75 -23.54 -5.73 -21.11
CA GLN A 75 -22.45 -6.23 -20.29
C GLN A 75 -21.87 -5.09 -19.47
N SER A 76 -21.63 -5.36 -18.19
CA SER A 76 -20.96 -4.43 -17.30
C SER A 76 -19.87 -5.16 -16.54
N TYR A 77 -18.69 -4.54 -16.52
CA TYR A 77 -17.53 -5.03 -15.79
C TYR A 77 -16.92 -3.90 -14.98
N THR A 78 -16.78 -4.14 -13.68
CA THR A 78 -16.01 -3.29 -12.78
C THR A 78 -14.74 -4.04 -12.41
N ALA A 79 -13.59 -3.54 -12.90
CA ALA A 79 -12.29 -4.07 -12.54
C ALA A 79 -12.04 -3.88 -11.03
N GLY A 80 -11.67 -4.96 -10.35
CA GLY A 80 -11.24 -4.93 -8.95
C GLY A 80 -9.75 -4.65 -8.81
N ASP A 81 -9.29 -4.50 -7.56
CA ASP A 81 -7.89 -4.24 -7.29
C ASP A 81 -7.04 -5.52 -7.28
N ALA A 82 -5.89 -5.48 -7.95
CA ALA A 82 -4.94 -6.58 -7.96
C ALA A 82 -4.21 -6.72 -6.61
N VAL A 83 -4.14 -7.94 -6.09
CA VAL A 83 -3.33 -8.31 -4.93
C VAL A 83 -1.87 -8.35 -5.36
N PRO A 84 -0.99 -7.52 -4.77
CA PRO A 84 0.45 -7.61 -4.99
C PRO A 84 0.98 -8.98 -4.59
N SER A 85 1.84 -9.58 -5.43
CA SER A 85 2.50 -10.85 -5.12
C SER A 85 3.67 -10.70 -4.14
N ALA A 86 4.05 -9.47 -3.81
CA ALA A 86 5.09 -9.12 -2.86
C ALA A 86 4.61 -8.00 -1.90
N ALA A 87 5.21 -7.95 -0.71
CA ALA A 87 4.94 -6.87 0.22
C ALA A 87 5.32 -5.52 -0.42
N PRO A 88 4.46 -4.48 -0.33
CA PRO A 88 4.81 -3.15 -0.82
C PRO A 88 6.03 -2.62 -0.07
N THR A 89 6.97 -2.03 -0.80
CA THR A 89 8.09 -1.31 -0.21
C THR A 89 7.62 0.05 0.31
N VAL A 90 8.30 0.58 1.33
CA VAL A 90 7.99 1.91 1.86
C VAL A 90 8.07 2.95 0.73
N GLY A 91 7.01 3.75 0.57
CA GLY A 91 6.90 4.74 -0.50
C GLY A 91 6.33 4.23 -1.83
N ALA A 92 6.12 2.92 -1.99
CA ALA A 92 5.37 2.36 -3.11
C ALA A 92 3.88 2.37 -2.79
N VAL A 93 3.07 2.90 -3.70
CA VAL A 93 1.60 2.81 -3.63
C VAL A 93 1.21 1.51 -4.35
N PRO A 94 0.71 0.48 -3.64
CA PRO A 94 0.17 -0.70 -4.30
C PRO A 94 -1.02 -0.31 -5.18
N ASN A 95 -1.33 -1.13 -6.19
CA ASN A 95 -2.42 -0.88 -7.11
C ASN A 95 -3.79 -1.17 -6.47
N PHE A 96 -4.14 -0.39 -5.45
CA PHE A 96 -5.44 -0.37 -4.80
C PHE A 96 -6.12 0.97 -5.08
N SER A 97 -7.46 0.94 -5.20
CA SER A 97 -8.28 2.12 -5.42
C SER A 97 -8.16 3.17 -4.31
N SER A 98 -7.79 2.77 -3.08
CA SER A 98 -7.50 3.68 -1.96
C SER A 98 -6.34 3.15 -1.11
N VAL A 99 -5.30 3.98 -0.96
CA VAL A 99 -4.10 3.69 -0.17
C VAL A 99 -3.76 4.89 0.71
N ILE A 100 -3.54 4.62 1.99
CA ILE A 100 -2.85 5.56 2.89
C ILE A 100 -1.54 4.91 3.30
N SER A 101 -0.42 5.53 2.92
CA SER A 101 0.93 5.08 3.24
C SER A 101 1.63 6.14 4.10
N THR A 102 2.13 5.73 5.26
CA THR A 102 2.98 6.58 6.11
C THR A 102 4.42 6.07 6.08
N THR A 103 5.37 6.99 5.94
CA THR A 103 6.81 6.68 6.03
C THR A 103 7.28 6.83 7.47
N ALA A 104 8.09 5.88 7.94
CA ALA A 104 8.89 6.01 9.15
C ALA A 104 10.33 6.36 8.79
N GLY A 105 11.02 7.09 9.67
CA GLY A 105 12.44 7.38 9.51
C GLY A 105 13.33 6.14 9.69
N THR A 106 14.52 6.19 9.11
CA THR A 106 15.48 5.08 9.10
C THR A 106 16.48 5.24 10.25
N ALA A 107 16.74 4.17 10.99
CA ALA A 107 17.74 4.17 12.07
C ALA A 107 19.16 4.52 11.57
N GLY A 108 19.47 4.32 10.28
CA GLY A 108 20.79 4.58 9.70
C GLY A 108 21.19 6.07 9.64
N ASP A 109 20.21 6.97 9.53
CA ASP A 109 20.44 8.42 9.53
C ASP A 109 20.32 9.02 10.95
N LEU A 110 19.85 8.23 11.91
CA LEU A 110 19.61 8.64 13.28
C LEU A 110 20.88 8.49 14.11
N ALA A 111 21.55 9.61 14.39
CA ALA A 111 22.80 9.65 15.15
C ALA A 111 22.73 10.67 16.28
N GLY A 112 23.15 10.29 17.49
CA GLY A 112 23.26 11.19 18.64
C GLY A 112 24.60 11.02 19.33
N THR A 113 25.44 12.07 19.31
CA THR A 113 26.73 12.10 20.00
C THR A 113 26.78 13.26 20.98
N ILE A 114 27.14 12.96 22.23
CA ILE A 114 27.47 13.97 23.24
C ILE A 114 28.92 13.78 23.64
N THR A 115 29.75 14.78 23.35
CA THR A 115 31.16 14.74 23.74
C THR A 115 31.34 15.15 25.20
N SER A 116 32.47 14.78 25.81
CA SER A 116 32.85 15.22 27.16
C SER A 116 33.04 16.74 27.29
N ALA A 117 33.19 17.45 26.16
CA ALA A 117 33.21 18.91 26.08
C ALA A 117 31.81 19.55 26.04
N GLY A 118 30.73 18.76 26.13
CA GLY A 118 29.35 19.25 26.10
C GLY A 118 28.79 19.54 24.72
N ALA A 119 29.54 19.22 23.64
CA ALA A 119 29.01 19.34 22.28
C ALA A 119 27.96 18.25 22.04
N VAL A 120 26.72 18.66 21.77
CA VAL A 120 25.58 17.79 21.46
C VAL A 120 25.33 17.86 19.96
N THR A 121 25.44 16.71 19.29
CA THR A 121 25.09 16.55 17.88
C THR A 121 24.00 15.50 17.77
N VAL A 122 22.86 15.87 17.20
CA VAL A 122 21.70 14.99 17.04
C VAL A 122 21.19 15.15 15.61
N THR A 123 21.13 14.04 14.88
CA THR A 123 20.62 13.96 13.51
C THR A 123 19.32 13.17 13.55
N ALA A 124 18.22 13.78 13.12
CA ALA A 124 16.93 13.09 13.04
C ALA A 124 16.91 12.12 11.85
N GLY A 125 16.34 10.94 12.04
CA GLY A 125 16.34 9.84 11.04
C GLY A 125 15.29 10.00 9.94
N GLY A 126 14.75 11.19 9.72
CA GLY A 126 13.67 11.46 8.76
C GLY A 126 12.30 11.68 9.41
N ALA A 127 11.23 11.55 8.61
CA ALA A 127 9.85 11.79 9.06
C ALA A 127 9.42 10.83 10.19
N GLY A 128 8.68 11.34 11.18
CA GLY A 128 8.23 10.52 12.32
C GLY A 128 9.36 10.08 13.26
N THR A 129 10.48 10.82 13.30
CA THR A 129 11.56 10.57 14.26
C THR A 129 11.67 11.71 15.27
N THR A 130 11.96 11.34 16.51
CA THR A 130 12.23 12.28 17.59
C THR A 130 13.58 11.92 18.20
N ALA A 131 14.47 12.91 18.28
CA ALA A 131 15.81 12.71 18.78
C ALA A 131 16.14 13.81 19.81
N THR A 132 16.40 13.39 21.04
CA THR A 132 16.63 14.31 22.17
C THR A 132 18.02 14.07 22.74
N GLY A 133 18.86 15.10 22.69
CA GLY A 133 20.18 15.13 23.34
C GLY A 133 20.16 16.04 24.55
N GLN A 134 20.65 15.55 25.69
CA GLN A 134 20.74 16.33 26.92
C GLN A 134 22.14 16.25 27.51
N HIS A 135 22.75 17.41 27.73
CA HIS A 135 23.99 17.57 28.48
C HIS A 135 23.75 18.51 29.67
N VAL A 136 24.04 18.05 30.88
CA VAL A 136 23.88 18.82 32.11
C VAL A 136 25.22 18.89 32.84
N SER A 137 25.67 20.11 33.13
CA SER A 137 26.84 20.38 33.95
C SER A 137 26.43 21.12 35.22
N GLU A 138 26.63 20.48 36.37
CA GLU A 138 26.31 21.05 37.68
C GLU A 138 27.59 21.27 38.49
N ILE A 139 27.75 22.48 39.04
CA ILE A 139 28.86 22.85 39.93
C ILE A 139 28.29 23.21 41.30
N THR A 140 28.64 22.43 42.32
CA THR A 140 28.33 22.76 43.70
C THR A 140 29.58 23.29 44.41
N VAL A 141 29.48 24.52 44.92
CA VAL A 141 30.50 25.11 45.81
C VAL A 141 29.99 25.01 47.24
N ARG A 142 30.84 24.51 48.14
CA ARG A 142 30.60 24.43 49.58
C ARG A 142 31.76 25.10 50.29
#